data_AF-A0A350H7I1-F1
#
_entry.id   AF-A0A350H7I1-F1
#
_cell.length_a   1.000
_cell.length_b   1.000
_cell.length_c   1.000
_cell.angle_alpha   90.00
_cell.angle_beta   90.00
_cell.angle_gamma   90.00
#
_symmetry.space_group_name_H-M   'P 1'
#
loop_
_entity.id
_entity.type
_entity.pdbx_description
1 polymer ?
#
loop_
_entity_poly.entity_id
_entity_poly.type
_entity_poly.pdbx_seq_one_letter_code
_entity_poly.pdbx_strand_id
1 'polypeptide(L)'
;MSDKLPISEIKKIFDETDVNNLGELIQNFKDDERSGVVNIIKRANKRIDDYNKELKRLETMNYFENTYDNFEYICGIDEVGRGPFAGPVVAGAVILPKGFDIMYINDSKKLSEAKREELNKIILE
;
A
#
# COMPACT_ATOMS: atom_id res chain seq x y z
N MET A 1 6.51 -40.36 -7.99
CA MET A 1 5.36 -39.48 -8.23
C MET A 1 5.26 -38.61 -6.99
N SER A 2 5.87 -37.42 -7.01
CA SER A 2 5.78 -36.50 -5.88
C SER A 2 4.36 -35.94 -5.88
N ASP A 3 3.62 -36.15 -4.79
CA ASP A 3 2.22 -35.74 -4.68
C ASP A 3 2.10 -34.24 -4.96
N LYS A 4 1.58 -33.90 -6.14
CA LYS A 4 1.29 -32.51 -6.49
C LYS A 4 0.16 -32.05 -5.56
N LEU A 5 0.46 -31.09 -4.69
CA LEU A 5 -0.52 -30.48 -3.78
C LEU A 5 -1.83 -30.16 -4.51
N PRO A 6 -3.00 -30.36 -3.87
CA PRO A 6 -4.29 -29.93 -4.38
C PRO A 6 -4.29 -28.44 -4.75
N ILE A 7 -4.97 -28.09 -5.84
CA ILE A 7 -5.06 -26.69 -6.30
C ILE A 7 -5.65 -25.77 -5.22
N SER A 8 -6.58 -26.29 -4.40
CA SER A 8 -7.15 -25.57 -3.26
C SER A 8 -6.11 -25.18 -2.21
N GLU A 9 -5.16 -26.07 -1.93
CA GLU A 9 -4.09 -25.81 -0.97
C GLU A 9 -3.07 -24.82 -1.53
N ILE A 10 -2.69 -24.97 -2.80
CA ILE A 10 -1.81 -24.02 -3.48
C ILE A 10 -2.42 -22.63 -3.47
N LYS A 11 -3.72 -22.51 -3.78
CA LYS A 11 -4.43 -21.22 -3.74
C LYS A 11 -4.36 -20.60 -2.34
N LYS A 12 -4.61 -21.40 -1.29
CA LYS A 12 -4.56 -20.93 0.10
C LYS A 12 -3.17 -20.40 0.47
N ILE A 13 -2.12 -21.13 0.12
CA ILE A 13 -0.72 -20.71 0.35
C ILE A 13 -0.45 -19.36 -0.32
N PHE A 14 -0.83 -19.19 -1.59
CA PHE A 14 -0.63 -17.93 -2.31
C PHE A 14 -1.47 -16.76 -1.78
N ASP A 15 -2.71 -17.02 -1.33
CA ASP A 15 -3.58 -15.98 -0.77
C ASP A 15 -3.08 -15.53 0.62
N GLU A 16 -2.53 -16.43 1.45
CA GLU A 16 -2.00 -16.13 2.79
C GLU A 16 -0.56 -15.59 2.79
N THR A 17 0.19 -15.79 1.70
CA THR A 17 1.58 -15.34 1.61
C THR A 17 1.69 -13.83 1.41
N ASP A 18 2.65 -13.23 2.12
CA ASP A 18 3.02 -11.84 1.94
C ASP A 18 3.58 -11.56 0.54
N VAL A 19 3.31 -10.37 0.01
CA VAL A 19 3.69 -10.02 -1.37
C VAL A 19 5.19 -10.12 -1.62
N ASN A 20 6.03 -9.86 -0.61
CA ASN A 20 7.48 -9.93 -0.71
C ASN A 20 7.98 -11.37 -0.93
N ASN A 21 7.21 -12.38 -0.49
CA ASN A 21 7.57 -13.80 -0.59
C ASN A 21 6.90 -14.53 -1.77
N LEU A 22 5.98 -13.86 -2.48
CA LEU A 22 5.28 -14.46 -3.62
C LEU A 22 6.24 -14.82 -4.77
N GLY A 23 7.36 -14.11 -4.92
CA GLY A 23 8.35 -14.39 -5.96
C GLY A 23 8.96 -15.79 -5.85
N GLU A 24 9.30 -16.21 -4.63
CA GLU A 24 9.85 -17.55 -4.36
C GLU A 24 8.82 -18.65 -4.65
N LEU A 25 7.56 -18.44 -4.23
CA LEU A 25 6.48 -19.38 -4.51
C LEU A 25 6.22 -19.52 -6.02
N ILE A 26 6.27 -18.43 -6.78
CA ILE A 26 6.10 -18.47 -8.23
C ILE A 26 7.18 -19.35 -8.87
N GLN A 27 8.44 -19.28 -8.41
CA GLN A 27 9.50 -20.16 -8.92
C GLN A 27 9.25 -21.62 -8.56
N ASN A 28 8.83 -21.90 -7.32
CA ASN A 28 8.57 -23.26 -6.84
C ASN A 28 7.46 -23.98 -7.62
N PHE A 29 6.49 -23.24 -8.16
CA PHE A 29 5.35 -23.79 -8.91
C PHE A 29 5.41 -23.50 -10.43
N LYS A 30 6.52 -22.98 -10.94
CA LYS A 30 6.65 -22.53 -12.34
C LYS A 30 6.43 -23.65 -13.37
N ASP A 31 6.83 -24.86 -13.04
CA ASP A 31 6.73 -26.04 -13.93
C ASP A 31 5.35 -26.74 -13.82
N ASP A 32 4.42 -26.21 -13.04
CA ASP A 32 3.08 -26.78 -12.90
C ASP A 32 2.13 -26.26 -14.00
N GLU A 33 1.91 -27.08 -15.02
CA GLU A 33 1.07 -26.77 -16.18
C GLU A 33 -0.45 -26.82 -15.89
N ARG A 34 -0.88 -27.19 -14.68
CA ARG A 34 -2.30 -27.22 -14.33
C ARG A 34 -2.89 -25.81 -14.49
N SER A 35 -3.92 -25.67 -15.31
CA SER A 35 -4.55 -24.38 -15.64
C SER A 35 -4.95 -23.54 -14.41
N GLY A 36 -5.37 -24.19 -13.32
CA GLY A 36 -5.64 -23.54 -12.04
C GLY A 36 -4.40 -22.91 -11.40
N VAL A 37 -3.25 -23.59 -11.43
CA VAL A 37 -1.97 -23.10 -10.86
C VAL A 37 -1.41 -21.97 -11.72
N VAL A 38 -1.47 -22.10 -13.05
CA VAL A 38 -1.11 -21.03 -13.98
C VAL A 38 -1.89 -19.74 -13.71
N ASN A 39 -3.20 -19.85 -13.45
CA ASN A 39 -4.03 -18.69 -13.12
C ASN A 39 -3.69 -18.09 -11.74
N ILE A 40 -3.35 -18.92 -10.76
CA ILE A 40 -2.87 -18.46 -9.44
C ILE A 40 -1.57 -17.67 -9.60
N ILE A 41 -0.60 -18.18 -10.37
CA ILE A 41 0.66 -17.49 -10.67
C ILE A 41 0.41 -16.16 -11.37
N LYS A 42 -0.50 -16.09 -12.35
CA LYS A 42 -0.88 -14.82 -13.01
C LYS A 42 -1.42 -13.80 -12.03
N ARG A 43 -2.31 -14.22 -11.11
CA ARG A 43 -2.88 -13.35 -10.08
C ARG A 43 -1.80 -12.87 -9.09
N ALA A 44 -0.88 -13.74 -8.71
CA ALA A 44 0.25 -13.42 -7.84
C ALA A 44 1.19 -12.38 -8.47
N ASN A 45 1.56 -12.56 -9.75
CA ASN A 45 2.36 -11.58 -10.49
C ASN A 45 1.67 -10.21 -10.54
N LYS A 46 0.36 -10.17 -10.83
CA LYS A 46 -0.41 -8.92 -10.79
C LYS A 46 -0.36 -8.25 -9.41
N ARG A 47 -0.47 -9.02 -8.32
CA ARG A 47 -0.38 -8.50 -6.95
C ARG A 47 1.01 -7.89 -6.67
N ILE A 48 2.08 -8.52 -7.14
CA ILE A 48 3.45 -7.99 -7.07
C ILE A 48 3.56 -6.69 -7.88
N ASP A 49 3.05 -6.67 -9.11
CA ASP A 49 3.10 -5.47 -9.97
C ASP A 49 2.36 -4.28 -9.34
N ASP A 50 1.19 -4.52 -8.78
CA ASP A 50 0.38 -3.48 -8.12
C ASP A 50 1.04 -2.98 -6.83
N TYR A 51 1.71 -3.85 -6.07
CA TYR A 51 2.54 -3.46 -4.92
C TYR A 51 3.74 -2.61 -5.33
N ASN A 52 4.47 -3.00 -6.38
CA ASN A 52 5.62 -2.24 -6.88
C ASN A 52 5.22 -0.85 -7.43
N LYS A 53 4.04 -0.73 -8.04
CA LYS A 53 3.50 0.58 -8.44
C LYS A 53 3.22 1.46 -7.23
N GLU A 54 2.70 0.87 -6.16
CA GLU A 54 2.42 1.59 -4.92
C GLU A 54 3.71 2.07 -4.24
N LEU A 55 4.76 1.24 -4.21
CA LEU A 55 6.08 1.68 -3.71
C LEU A 55 6.63 2.88 -4.49
N LYS A 56 6.58 2.84 -5.82
CA LYS A 56 7.01 3.98 -6.66
C LYS A 56 6.19 5.24 -6.41
N ARG A 57 4.89 5.10 -6.15
CA ARG A 57 4.01 6.21 -5.80
C ARG A 57 4.44 6.85 -4.47
N LEU A 58 4.73 6.02 -3.45
CA LEU A 58 5.24 6.51 -2.17
C LEU A 58 6.60 7.18 -2.30
N GLU A 59 7.53 6.60 -3.05
CA GLU A 59 8.84 7.23 -3.33
C GLU A 59 8.66 8.62 -3.97
N THR A 60 7.69 8.76 -4.89
CA THR A 60 7.39 10.04 -5.53
C THR A 60 6.77 11.03 -4.54
N MET A 61 5.87 10.58 -3.68
CA MET A 61 5.23 11.43 -2.67
C MET A 61 6.21 11.93 -1.62
N ASN A 62 7.08 11.04 -1.13
CA ASN A 62 8.06 11.33 -0.09
C ASN A 62 9.30 12.05 -0.63
N TYR A 63 9.26 12.55 -1.88
CA TYR A 63 10.41 13.18 -2.52
C TYR A 63 10.99 14.31 -1.67
N PHE A 64 10.15 15.19 -1.11
CA PHE A 64 10.60 16.31 -0.30
C PHE A 64 11.11 15.84 1.06
N GLU A 65 10.41 14.93 1.72
CA GLU A 65 10.79 14.35 3.00
C GLU A 65 12.16 13.67 2.91
N ASN A 66 12.39 12.89 1.85
CA ASN A 66 13.66 12.23 1.59
C ASN A 66 14.77 13.22 1.20
N THR A 67 14.45 14.27 0.45
CA THR A 67 15.44 15.29 0.06
C THR A 67 15.93 16.08 1.27
N TYR A 68 15.08 16.25 2.29
CA TYR A 68 15.36 17.03 3.49
C TYR A 68 15.51 16.15 4.74
N ASP A 69 15.90 14.89 4.57
CA ASP A 69 15.99 13.90 5.66
C ASP A 69 17.01 14.27 6.76
N ASN A 70 17.90 15.22 6.46
CA ASN A 70 18.92 15.74 7.36
C ASN A 70 18.33 16.64 8.46
N PHE A 71 17.10 17.13 8.25
CA PHE A 71 16.35 17.85 9.29
C PHE A 71 15.75 16.85 10.28
N GLU A 72 15.70 17.24 11.55
CA GLU A 72 15.12 16.40 12.60
C GLU A 72 13.59 16.33 12.47
N TYR A 73 12.96 17.45 12.11
CA TYR A 73 11.51 17.59 11.98
C TYR A 73 11.15 18.20 10.64
N ILE A 74 10.20 17.56 9.94
CA ILE A 74 9.60 18.06 8.70
C ILE A 74 8.10 18.16 8.97
N CYS A 75 7.55 19.37 8.86
CA CYS A 75 6.13 19.64 9.11
C CYS A 75 5.37 19.79 7.79
N GLY A 76 4.42 18.90 7.54
CA GLY A 76 3.42 19.06 6.48
C GLY A 76 2.29 19.97 6.96
N ILE A 77 1.79 20.83 6.07
CA ILE A 77 0.69 21.77 6.35
C ILE A 77 -0.30 21.73 5.19
N ASP A 78 -1.60 21.71 5.48
CA ASP A 78 -2.67 21.80 4.47
C ASP A 78 -3.89 22.55 5.02
N GLU A 79 -4.71 23.11 4.13
CA GLU A 79 -5.92 23.83 4.49
C GLU A 79 -7.20 23.29 3.84
N VAL A 80 -8.31 23.42 4.55
CA VAL A 80 -9.66 23.13 4.05
C VAL A 80 -10.57 24.34 4.23
N GLY A 81 -11.55 24.49 3.35
CA GLY A 81 -12.56 25.54 3.46
C GLY A 81 -12.25 26.83 2.69
N ARG A 82 -11.23 26.88 1.82
CA ARG A 82 -10.94 28.09 1.00
C ARG A 82 -11.98 28.41 -0.09
N GLY A 83 -12.78 27.42 -0.49
CA GLY A 83 -13.72 27.51 -1.62
C GLY A 83 -15.19 27.84 -1.26
N PRO A 84 -15.75 27.31 -0.17
CA PRO A 84 -17.14 27.61 0.24
C PRO A 84 -17.42 29.11 0.46
N PHE A 85 -18.67 29.53 0.24
CA PHE A 85 -19.11 30.93 0.43
C PHE A 85 -19.15 31.36 1.91
N ALA A 86 -19.37 30.40 2.82
CA ALA A 86 -19.43 30.63 4.25
C ALA A 86 -18.82 29.44 5.00
N GLY A 87 -18.35 29.70 6.21
CA GLY A 87 -17.62 28.76 7.04
C GLY A 87 -16.16 29.18 7.22
N PRO A 88 -15.48 28.69 8.27
CA PRO A 88 -14.08 29.01 8.51
C PRO A 88 -13.17 28.30 7.50
N VAL A 89 -11.99 28.90 7.27
CA VAL A 89 -10.84 28.18 6.72
C VAL A 89 -10.09 27.56 7.89
N VAL A 90 -9.79 26.27 7.81
CA VAL A 90 -9.07 25.53 8.84
C VAL A 90 -7.79 24.99 8.24
N ALA A 91 -6.66 25.23 8.92
CA ALA A 91 -5.36 24.66 8.56
C ALA A 91 -4.94 23.61 9.59
N GLY A 92 -4.31 22.53 9.13
CA GLY A 92 -3.70 21.49 9.95
C GLY A 92 -2.20 21.43 9.71
N ALA A 93 -1.45 21.06 10.75
CA ALA A 93 0.00 20.87 10.69
C ALA A 93 0.36 19.54 11.35
N VAL A 94 1.17 18.72 10.69
CA VAL A 94 1.56 17.39 11.17
C VAL A 94 3.05 17.17 10.90
N ILE A 95 3.76 16.66 11.91
CA ILE A 95 5.13 16.16 11.77
C ILE A 95 5.05 14.64 11.91
N LEU A 96 5.32 13.92 10.82
CA LEU A 96 5.32 12.46 10.83
C LEU A 96 6.70 11.91 11.22
N PRO A 97 6.78 10.74 11.88
CA PRO A 97 8.04 10.05 12.10
C PRO A 97 8.75 9.76 10.78
N LYS A 98 10.09 9.70 10.80
CA LYS A 98 10.88 9.33 9.61
C LYS A 98 10.55 7.91 9.16
N GLY A 99 10.37 7.72 7.85
CA GLY A 99 10.01 6.42 7.27
C GLY A 99 8.57 5.99 7.58
N PHE A 100 7.71 6.91 8.04
CA PHE A 100 6.30 6.63 8.24
C PHE A 100 5.56 6.60 6.90
N ASP A 101 5.39 5.40 6.36
CA ASP A 101 4.65 5.15 5.13
C ASP A 101 3.30 4.51 5.42
N ILE A 102 2.24 5.09 4.85
CA ILE A 102 0.94 4.42 4.83
C ILE A 102 0.58 4.03 3.40
N MET A 103 0.75 2.73 3.14
CA MET A 103 0.38 2.11 1.88
C MET A 103 -1.12 2.28 1.59
N TYR A 104 -1.43 2.45 0.31
CA TYR A 104 -2.78 2.44 -0.27
C TYR A 104 -3.69 3.59 0.16
N ILE A 105 -3.14 4.66 0.74
CA ILE A 105 -3.90 5.88 1.03
C ILE A 105 -3.69 6.86 -0.13
N ASN A 106 -4.70 6.95 -0.97
CA ASN A 106 -4.73 7.82 -2.13
C ASN A 106 -5.86 8.85 -1.98
N ASP A 107 -5.48 10.08 -1.66
CA ASP A 107 -6.31 11.28 -1.60
C ASP A 107 -7.51 11.15 -0.62
N SER A 108 -7.48 11.92 0.47
CA SER A 108 -8.54 11.90 1.48
C SER A 108 -9.93 12.08 0.86
N LYS A 109 -10.03 12.77 -0.28
CA LYS A 109 -11.28 13.01 -1.02
C LYS A 109 -11.96 11.74 -1.56
N LYS A 110 -11.22 10.65 -1.78
CA LYS A 110 -11.78 9.36 -2.21
C LYS A 110 -11.99 8.37 -1.07
N LEU A 111 -11.53 8.69 0.14
CA LEU A 111 -11.74 7.86 1.31
C LEU A 111 -13.17 8.00 1.84
N SER A 112 -13.72 6.90 2.34
CA SER A 112 -14.95 6.92 3.13
C SER A 112 -14.72 7.68 4.44
N GLU A 113 -15.78 8.24 5.01
CA GLU A 113 -15.74 8.92 6.31
C GLU A 113 -15.13 8.05 7.41
N ALA A 114 -15.58 6.80 7.51
CA ALA A 114 -15.05 5.83 8.46
C ALA A 114 -13.53 5.61 8.30
N LYS A 115 -13.02 5.54 7.06
CA LYS A 115 -11.58 5.37 6.84
C LYS A 115 -10.80 6.63 7.21
N ARG A 116 -11.36 7.82 6.97
CA ARG A 116 -10.74 9.08 7.42
C ARG A 116 -10.64 9.16 8.93
N GLU A 117 -11.68 8.76 9.65
CA GLU A 117 -11.67 8.75 11.12
C GLU A 117 -10.62 7.78 11.69
N GLU A 118 -10.51 6.58 11.11
CA GLU A 118 -9.48 5.61 11.47
C GLU A 118 -8.07 6.20 11.31
N LEU A 119 -7.82 6.83 10.15
CA LEU A 119 -6.53 7.44 9.87
C LEU A 119 -6.24 8.65 10.74
N ASN A 120 -7.25 9.47 11.05
CA ASN A 120 -7.09 10.61 11.94
C ASN A 120 -6.64 10.15 13.33
N LYS A 121 -7.17 9.03 13.84
CA LYS A 121 -6.69 8.45 15.10
C LYS A 121 -5.23 8.03 15.01
N ILE A 122 -4.85 7.32 13.95
CA ILE A 122 -3.46 6.88 13.74
C ILE A 122 -2.48 8.06 13.63
N ILE A 123 -2.91 9.18 13.03
CA ILE A 123 -2.06 10.38 12.86
C ILE A 123 -1.92 11.17 14.17
N LEU A 124 -2.91 11.13 15.06
CA LEU A 124 -2.94 11.88 16.31
C LEU A 124 -2.36 11.13 17.53
N GLU A 125 -2.26 9.79 17.45
CA GLU A 125 -1.62 8.93 18.47
C GLU A 125 -0.09 8.96 18.37
#